data_AF-A0A7R9TPD6-F1
#
_entry.id   AF-A0A7R9TPD6-F1
#
_cell.length_a   1.000
_cell.length_b   1.000
_cell.length_c   1.000
_cell.angle_alpha   90.00
_cell.angle_beta   90.00
_cell.angle_gamma   90.00
#
_symmetry.space_group_name_H-M   'P 1'
#
loop_
_entity.id
_entity.type
_entity.pdbx_description
1 polymer ?
#
loop_
_entity_poly.entity_id
_entity_poly.type
_entity_poly.pdbx_seq_one_letter_code
_entity_poly.pdbx_strand_id
1 'polypeptide(L)'
;AMGDAAAAAADDVERAIVLAFDAGGAVPAELKARASAYVASMARDPQRFAEAARRLGSPAARDEVRFWCCQTLVEGVRAQLEAAADGAASELRAAGAERA
;
A
#
# COMPACT_ATOMS: atom_id res chain seq x y z
N ALA A 1 11.60 8.51 -22.28
CA ALA A 1 10.90 7.20 -22.32
C ALA A 1 10.47 6.69 -20.94
N MET A 2 11.20 6.94 -19.84
CA MET A 2 10.78 6.52 -18.48
C MET A 2 9.50 7.20 -17.94
N GLY A 3 9.11 8.36 -18.49
CA GLY A 3 7.91 9.09 -18.04
C GLY A 3 6.58 8.41 -18.37
N ASP A 4 6.45 7.79 -19.55
CA ASP A 4 5.18 7.20 -20.00
C ASP A 4 4.85 5.88 -19.31
N ALA A 5 5.86 5.04 -19.00
CA ALA A 5 5.64 3.76 -18.33
C ALA A 5 5.18 3.95 -16.88
N ALA A 6 5.70 4.97 -16.19
CA ALA A 6 5.29 5.30 -14.83
C ALA A 6 3.87 5.88 -14.78
N ALA A 7 3.48 6.67 -15.79
CA ALA A 7 2.12 7.18 -15.94
C ALA A 7 1.12 6.05 -16.26
N ALA A 8 1.46 5.14 -17.18
CA ALA A 8 0.62 4.00 -17.50
C ALA A 8 0.44 3.04 -16.31
N ALA A 9 1.53 2.73 -15.59
CA ALA A 9 1.46 1.91 -14.37
C ALA A 9 0.69 2.62 -13.24
N ALA A 10 0.70 3.94 -13.21
CA ALA A 10 -0.09 4.73 -12.27
C ALA A 10 -1.60 4.65 -12.57
N ASP A 11 -1.99 4.66 -13.84
CA ASP A 11 -3.38 4.52 -14.27
C ASP A 11 -3.93 3.11 -13.99
N ASP A 12 -3.09 2.08 -14.13
CA ASP A 12 -3.48 0.69 -13.84
C ASP A 12 -3.78 0.45 -12.35
N VAL A 13 -3.05 1.12 -11.45
CA VAL A 13 -3.28 1.05 -10.00
C VAL A 13 -4.62 1.68 -9.63
N GLU A 14 -4.87 2.90 -10.11
CA GLU A 14 -6.12 3.60 -9.84
C GLU A 14 -7.32 2.82 -10.39
N ARG A 15 -7.20 2.27 -11.60
CA ARG A 15 -8.24 1.41 -12.18
C ARG A 15 -8.49 0.17 -11.33
N ALA A 16 -7.44 -0.48 -10.84
CA ALA A 16 -7.60 -1.65 -9.97
C ALA A 16 -8.29 -1.29 -8.64
N ILE A 17 -7.96 -0.16 -8.04
CA ILE A 17 -8.62 0.30 -6.80
C ILE A 17 -10.11 0.55 -7.06
N VAL A 18 -10.44 1.27 -8.12
CA VAL A 18 -11.84 1.55 -8.48
C VAL A 18 -12.63 0.26 -8.70
N LEU A 19 -12.05 -0.72 -9.42
CA LEU A 19 -12.70 -2.01 -9.65
C LEU A 19 -12.86 -2.83 -8.36
N ALA A 20 -11.89 -2.77 -7.45
CA ALA A 20 -11.93 -3.47 -6.17
C ALA A 20 -13.01 -2.88 -5.23
N PHE A 21 -13.25 -1.57 -5.30
CA PHE A 21 -14.21 -0.85 -4.47
C PHE A 21 -15.60 -0.70 -5.08
N ASP A 22 -15.90 -1.34 -6.22
CA ASP A 22 -17.22 -1.28 -6.84
C ASP A 22 -18.31 -1.82 -5.89
N ALA A 23 -19.04 -0.90 -5.26
CA ALA A 23 -20.17 -1.20 -4.39
C ALA A 23 -21.47 -1.40 -5.18
N GLY A 24 -21.53 -0.93 -6.44
CA GLY A 24 -22.71 -1.01 -7.28
C GLY A 24 -22.94 -2.38 -7.92
N GLY A 25 -21.94 -3.27 -7.88
CA GLY A 25 -22.03 -4.62 -8.44
C GLY A 25 -22.02 -4.65 -9.97
N ALA A 26 -21.60 -3.55 -10.61
CA ALA A 26 -21.47 -3.46 -12.06
C ALA A 26 -20.23 -4.20 -12.57
N VAL A 27 -19.22 -4.39 -11.71
CA VAL A 27 -17.99 -5.12 -12.02
C VAL A 27 -18.21 -6.62 -11.86
N PRO A 28 -17.87 -7.44 -12.88
CA PRO A 28 -17.91 -8.90 -12.76
C PRO A 28 -17.12 -9.41 -11.56
N ALA A 29 -17.67 -10.39 -10.82
CA ALA A 29 -17.11 -10.87 -9.56
C ALA A 29 -15.64 -11.31 -9.68
N GLU A 30 -15.28 -12.00 -10.77
CA GLU A 30 -13.91 -12.44 -11.05
C GLU A 30 -12.95 -11.27 -11.26
N LEU A 31 -13.40 -10.22 -11.95
CA LEU A 31 -12.58 -9.03 -12.20
C LEU A 31 -12.38 -8.25 -10.90
N LYS A 32 -13.43 -8.11 -10.08
CA LYS A 32 -13.35 -7.51 -8.75
C LYS A 32 -12.38 -8.29 -7.86
N ALA A 33 -12.49 -9.62 -7.82
CA ALA A 33 -11.59 -10.47 -7.03
C ALA A 33 -10.12 -10.32 -7.45
N ARG A 34 -9.84 -10.28 -8.76
CA ARG A 34 -8.48 -10.02 -9.27
C ARG A 34 -7.97 -8.64 -8.89
N ALA A 35 -8.82 -7.61 -9.02
CA ALA A 35 -8.48 -6.26 -8.64
C ALA A 35 -8.18 -6.16 -7.13
N SER A 36 -9.03 -6.74 -6.28
CA SER A 36 -8.80 -6.81 -4.83
C SER A 36 -7.51 -7.54 -4.48
N ALA A 37 -7.20 -8.66 -5.14
CA ALA A 37 -5.95 -9.39 -4.92
C ALA A 37 -4.72 -8.56 -5.32
N TYR A 38 -4.78 -7.87 -6.45
CA TYR A 38 -3.72 -6.96 -6.90
C TYR A 38 -3.52 -5.81 -5.89
N VAL A 39 -4.61 -5.16 -5.48
CA VAL A 39 -4.61 -4.07 -4.49
C VAL A 39 -4.05 -4.53 -3.15
N ALA A 40 -4.41 -5.73 -2.67
CA ALA A 40 -3.86 -6.31 -1.45
C ALA A 40 -2.35 -6.64 -1.58
N SER A 41 -1.90 -7.07 -2.75
CA SER A 41 -0.47 -7.34 -2.98
C SER A 41 0.37 -6.05 -2.93
N MET A 42 -0.18 -4.93 -3.41
CA MET A 42 0.50 -3.64 -3.43
C MET A 42 0.69 -3.04 -2.03
N ALA A 43 -0.22 -3.33 -1.08
CA ALA A 43 -0.08 -2.86 0.30
C ALA A 43 1.19 -3.39 1.00
N ARG A 44 1.81 -4.45 0.45
CA ARG A 44 3.05 -5.05 0.97
C ARG A 44 4.32 -4.51 0.31
N ASP A 45 4.21 -3.57 -0.63
CA ASP A 45 5.34 -3.03 -1.38
C ASP A 45 5.75 -1.63 -0.83
N PRO A 46 6.94 -1.50 -0.21
CA PRO A 46 7.45 -0.22 0.29
C PRO A 46 7.53 0.89 -0.76
N GLN A 47 7.75 0.57 -2.04
CA GLN A 47 7.82 1.58 -3.10
C GLN A 47 6.45 2.20 -3.40
N ARG A 48 5.36 1.51 -3.03
CA ARG A 48 3.98 2.01 -3.22
C ARG A 48 3.56 3.01 -2.16
N PHE A 49 4.33 3.19 -1.09
CA PHE A 49 4.06 4.18 -0.04
C PHE A 49 4.20 5.61 -0.53
N ALA A 50 5.32 5.92 -1.20
CA ALA A 50 5.55 7.26 -1.75
C ALA A 50 4.46 7.62 -2.77
N GLU A 51 4.05 6.62 -3.53
CA GLU A 51 3.03 6.74 -4.56
C GLU A 51 1.61 6.89 -3.98
N ALA A 52 1.29 6.18 -2.88
CA ALA A 52 0.07 6.37 -2.12
C ALA A 52 -0.01 7.77 -1.48
N ALA A 53 1.10 8.26 -0.90
CA ALA A 53 1.18 9.61 -0.34
C ALA A 53 0.98 10.69 -1.42
N ARG A 54 1.60 10.52 -2.60
CA ARG A 54 1.42 11.41 -3.75
C ARG A 54 -0.05 11.46 -4.20
N ARG A 55 -0.70 10.30 -4.33
CA ARG A 55 -2.11 10.23 -4.72
C ARG A 55 -3.06 10.78 -3.68
N LEU A 56 -2.77 10.56 -2.39
CA LEU A 56 -3.60 11.08 -1.30
C LEU A 56 -3.70 12.62 -1.35
N GLY A 57 -2.60 13.28 -1.68
CA GLY A 57 -2.56 14.74 -1.88
C GLY A 57 -3.13 15.23 -3.22
N SER A 58 -3.51 14.33 -4.13
CA SER A 58 -4.03 14.73 -5.44
C SER A 58 -5.49 15.18 -5.35
N PRO A 59 -5.83 16.40 -5.80
CA PRO A 59 -7.22 16.85 -5.85
C PRO A 59 -8.04 16.07 -6.89
N ALA A 60 -7.39 15.46 -7.88
CA ALA A 60 -8.03 14.66 -8.92
C ALA A 60 -8.28 13.20 -8.52
N ALA A 61 -7.72 12.73 -7.40
CA ALA A 61 -7.93 11.36 -6.94
C ALA A 61 -9.38 11.15 -6.49
N ARG A 62 -9.96 10.01 -6.90
CA ARG A 62 -11.26 9.57 -6.43
C ARG A 62 -11.22 9.18 -4.94
N ASP A 63 -12.37 9.22 -4.28
CA ASP A 63 -12.45 8.96 -2.83
C ASP A 63 -12.06 7.52 -2.46
N GLU A 64 -12.38 6.54 -3.32
CA GLU A 64 -11.97 5.15 -3.11
C GLU A 64 -10.44 4.99 -3.18
N VAL A 65 -9.80 5.77 -4.05
CA VAL A 65 -8.34 5.82 -4.19
C VAL A 65 -7.71 6.47 -2.96
N ARG A 66 -8.26 7.59 -2.49
CA ARG A 66 -7.80 8.25 -1.25
C ARG A 66 -7.94 7.33 -0.04
N PHE A 67 -9.07 6.64 0.08
CA PHE A 67 -9.31 5.67 1.15
C PHE A 67 -8.26 4.56 1.13
N TRP A 68 -8.02 3.93 -0.03
CA TRP A 68 -7.00 2.91 -0.15
C TRP A 68 -5.59 3.43 0.18
N CYS A 69 -5.25 4.64 -0.29
CA CYS A 69 -3.97 5.28 0.05
C CYS A 69 -3.82 5.47 1.55
N CYS A 70 -4.85 5.97 2.25
CA CYS A 70 -4.84 6.09 3.71
C CYS A 70 -4.62 4.75 4.39
N GLN A 71 -5.35 3.71 3.99
CA GLN A 71 -5.21 2.37 4.57
C GLN A 71 -3.78 1.83 4.39
N THR A 72 -3.24 1.94 3.17
CA THR A 72 -1.88 1.48 2.84
C THR A 72 -0.83 2.19 3.69
N LEU A 73 -0.93 3.52 3.82
CA LEU A 73 -0.01 4.30 4.64
C LEU A 73 -0.07 3.90 6.11
N VAL A 74 -1.27 3.70 6.68
CA VAL A 74 -1.45 3.25 8.06
C VAL A 74 -0.83 1.87 8.29
N GLU A 75 -1.06 0.92 7.38
CA GLU A 75 -0.54 -0.44 7.50
C GLU A 75 0.98 -0.47 7.48
N GLY A 76 1.64 0.28 6.58
CA GLY A 76 3.11 0.28 6.60
C GLY A 76 3.75 1.13 7.69
N VAL A 77 3.07 2.15 8.22
CA VAL A 77 3.55 2.80 9.45
C VAL A 77 3.54 1.79 10.61
N ARG A 78 2.47 0.99 10.74
CA ARG A 78 2.40 -0.09 11.75
C ARG A 78 3.52 -1.12 11.55
N ALA A 79 3.70 -1.62 10.34
CA ALA A 79 4.74 -2.61 10.05
C ALA A 79 6.15 -2.08 10.35
N GLN A 80 6.44 -0.82 10.06
CA GLN A 80 7.73 -0.20 10.39
C GLN A 80 7.93 -0.04 11.91
N LEU A 81 6.88 0.32 12.65
CA LEU A 81 6.94 0.43 14.11
C LEU A 81 7.17 -0.94 14.76
N GLU A 82 6.49 -1.99 14.27
CA GLU A 82 6.68 -3.37 14.73
C GLU A 82 8.12 -3.84 14.47
N ALA A 83 8.62 -3.66 13.25
CA ALA A 83 10.00 -4.02 12.90
C ALA A 83 11.04 -3.27 13.75
N ALA A 84 10.82 -1.98 14.03
CA ALA A 84 11.69 -1.18 14.88
C ALA A 84 11.68 -1.68 16.34
N ALA A 85 10.52 -2.05 16.87
CA ALA A 85 10.39 -2.62 18.20
C ALA A 85 11.10 -3.98 18.31
N ASP A 86 10.96 -4.84 17.32
CA ASP A 86 11.62 -6.14 17.26
C ASP A 86 13.15 -6.00 17.19
N GLY A 87 13.64 -5.06 16.37
CA GLY A 87 15.05 -4.71 16.30
C GLY A 87 15.61 -4.25 17.64
N ALA A 88 14.95 -3.30 18.29
CA ALA A 88 15.36 -2.80 19.62
C ALA A 88 15.36 -3.90 20.69
N ALA A 89 14.35 -4.78 20.67
CA ALA A 89 14.30 -5.92 21.58
C ALA A 89 15.43 -6.93 21.32
N SER A 90 15.84 -7.11 20.06
CA SER A 90 16.98 -7.95 19.69
C SER A 90 18.31 -7.37 20.18
N GLU A 91 18.52 -6.07 20.01
CA GLU A 91 19.72 -5.37 20.49
C GLU A 91 19.84 -5.44 22.01
N LEU A 92 18.74 -5.25 22.75
CA LEU A 92 18.74 -5.35 24.21
C LEU A 92 19.11 -6.77 24.69
N ARG A 93 18.58 -7.80 24.01
CA ARG A 93 18.92 -9.21 24.30
C ARG A 93 20.39 -9.50 24.02
N ALA A 94 20.93 -9.00 22.91
CA ALA A 94 22.36 -9.16 22.58
C ALA A 94 23.26 -8.46 23.61
N ALA A 95 22.95 -7.22 23.98
CA ALA A 95 23.71 -6.46 24.98
C ALA A 95 23.65 -7.09 26.39
N GLY A 96 22.55 -7.77 26.72
CA GLY A 96 22.42 -8.54 27.96
C GLY A 96 23.23 -9.84 27.95
N ALA A 97 23.32 -10.51 26.80
CA ALA A 97 24.08 -11.75 26.65
C ALA A 97 25.61 -11.54 26.68
N GLU A 98 26.10 -10.41 26.19
CA GLU A 98 27.54 -10.05 26.24
C GLU A 98 28.03 -9.66 27.65
N ARG A 99 27.11 -9.46 28.60
CA ARG A 99 27.40 -9.07 29.99
C ARG A 99 27.27 -10.20 31.01
N ALA A 100 26.89 -11.40 30.57
CA ALA A 100 26.72 -12.59 31.39
C ALA A 100 27.91 -13.56 31.21
#